data_AF-A0A2W0FC87-F1
#
_entry.id   AF-A0A2W0FC87-F1
#
_cell.length_a   1.000
_cell.length_b   1.000
_cell.length_c   1.000
_cell.angle_alpha   90.00
_cell.angle_beta   90.00
_cell.angle_gamma   90.00
#
_symmetry.space_group_name_H-M   'P 1'
#
loop_
_entity.id
_entity.type
_entity.pdbx_description
1 polymer ?
#
loop_
_entity_poly.entity_id
_entity_poly.type
_entity_poly.pdbx_seq_one_letter_code
_entity_poly.pdbx_strand_id
1 'polypeptide(L)' 'MPIDLEVGGAYLPPIAQALLLGLPIFLLLDWTLRRLGVLQFVWHEALFEGALYVCVCATLILVMGA' A
#
# COMPACT_ATOMS: atom_id res chain seq x y z
N MET A 1 16.86 8.01 2.50
CA MET A 1 17.04 8.24 3.96
C MET A 1 15.75 7.77 4.61
N PRO A 2 15.78 6.75 5.50
CA PRO A 2 14.56 6.35 6.20
C PRO A 2 13.97 7.59 6.85
N ILE A 3 12.69 7.85 6.58
CA ILE A 3 11.98 8.96 7.19
C ILE A 3 11.78 8.57 8.64
N ASP A 4 12.65 9.08 9.51
CA ASP A 4 12.51 9.01 10.96
C ASP A 4 11.35 9.95 11.37
N LEU A 5 10.11 9.53 11.06
CA LEU A 5 8.91 10.29 11.41
C LEU A 5 8.65 10.10 12.90
N GLU A 6 9.08 11.07 13.69
CA GLU A 6 8.74 11.12 15.10
C GLU A 6 7.43 11.90 15.28
N VAL A 7 6.38 11.20 15.71
CA VAL A 7 5.07 11.80 15.97
C VAL A 7 4.88 11.89 17.48
N GLY A 8 4.98 13.10 18.04
CA GLY A 8 4.76 13.33 19.48
C GLY A 8 5.76 12.61 20.40
N GLY A 9 6.98 12.34 19.93
CA GLY A 9 8.01 11.59 20.66
C GLY A 9 7.94 10.07 20.48
N ALA A 10 7.01 9.55 19.66
CA ALA A 10 6.98 8.15 19.25
C ALA A 10 7.58 7.99 17.84
N TYR A 11 8.59 7.14 17.73
CA TYR A 11 9.18 6.75 16.45
C TYR A 11 8.18 5.89 15.66
N LEU A 12 7.80 6.35 14.47
CA LEU A 12 6.91 5.60 13.60
C LEU A 12 7.75 4.75 12.62
N PRO A 13 7.79 3.41 12.78
CA PRO A 13 8.66 2.58 11.95
C PRO A 13 8.21 2.62 10.48
N PRO A 14 9.15 2.44 9.52
CA PRO A 14 8.84 2.49 8.09
C PRO A 14 7.71 1.56 7.66
N ILE A 15 7.56 0.40 8.32
CA ILE A 15 6.47 -0.54 8.03
C ILE A 15 5.09 0.00 8.45
N ALA A 16 5.02 0.74 9.55
CA ALA A 16 3.78 1.39 9.99
C ALA A 16 3.42 2.54 9.04
N GLN A 17 4.42 3.31 8.62
CA GLN A 17 4.24 4.35 7.59
C GLN A 17 3.77 3.76 6.26
N ALA A 18 4.38 2.65 5.82
CA ALA A 18 3.99 1.97 4.59
C ALA A 18 2.58 1.38 4.65
N LEU A 19 2.12 0.89 5.81
CA LEU A 19 0.71 0.48 6.00
C LEU A 19 -0.23 1.68 5.88
N LEU A 20 0.08 2.77 6.58
CA LEU A 20 -0.74 3.99 6.60
C LEU A 20 -0.83 4.66 5.23
N LEU A 21 0.30 4.79 4.54
CA LEU A 21 0.40 5.38 3.20
C LEU A 21 -0.04 4.41 2.10
N GLY A 22 0.11 3.11 2.34
CA GLY A 22 -0.33 2.06 1.43
C GLY A 22 -1.84 2.04 1.28
N LEU A 23 -2.60 2.37 2.33
CA LEU A 23 -4.06 2.38 2.31
C LEU A 23 -4.66 3.35 1.27
N PRO A 24 -4.34 4.66 1.26
CA PRO A 24 -4.86 5.59 0.25
C PRO A 24 -4.38 5.25 -1.17
N ILE A 25 -3.15 4.74 -1.31
CA ILE A 25 -2.61 4.31 -2.61
C ILE A 25 -3.39 3.10 -3.11
N PHE A 26 -3.62 2.10 -2.25
CA PHE A 26 -4.40 0.92 -2.56
C PHE A 26 -5.84 1.28 -2.93
N LEU A 27 -6.49 2.18 -2.18
CA LEU A 27 -7.85 2.64 -2.50
C LEU A 27 -7.93 3.28 -3.89
N LEU A 28 -6.95 4.12 -4.25
CA LEU A 28 -6.85 4.71 -5.59
C LEU A 28 -6.62 3.64 -6.67
N LEU A 29 -5.72 2.70 -6.40
CA LEU A 29 -5.39 1.62 -7.34
C LEU A 29 -6.58 0.69 -7.54
N ASP A 30 -7.22 0.24 -6.45
CA ASP A 30 -8.44 -0.54 -6.50
C ASP A 30 -9.56 0.19 -7.23
N TRP A 31 -9.78 1.48 -6.93
CA TRP A 31 -10.78 2.29 -7.64
C TRP A 31 -10.50 2.36 -9.15
N THR A 32 -9.25 2.58 -9.56
CA THR A 32 -8.88 2.60 -10.98
C THR A 32 -9.02 1.23 -11.65
N LEU A 33 -8.66 0.14 -10.96
CA LEU A 33 -8.82 -1.22 -11.49
C LEU A 33 -10.30 -1.60 -11.62
N ARG A 34 -11.15 -1.18 -10.67
CA ARG A 34 -12.61 -1.33 -10.75
C ARG A 34 -13.18 -0.57 -11.94
N ARG A 35 -12.72 0.66 -12.16
CA ARG A 35 -13.13 1.50 -13.30
C ARG A 35 -12.71 0.92 -14.65
N LEU A 36 -11.53 0.31 -14.72
CA LEU A 36 -11.03 -0.38 -15.91
C LEU A 36 -11.70 -1.75 -16.13
N GLY A 37 -12.49 -2.22 -15.15
CA GLY A 37 -13.13 -3.53 -15.20
C GLY A 37 -12.13 -4.69 -15.12
N VAL A 38 -10.91 -4.48 -14.62
CA VAL A 38 -9.90 -5.55 -14.53
C VAL A 38 -10.28 -6.59 -13.50
N LEU A 39 -10.96 -6.17 -12.41
CA LEU A 39 -11.44 -7.10 -11.38
C LEU A 39 -12.48 -8.12 -11.90
N GLN A 40 -13.18 -7.83 -13.00
CA GLN A 40 -14.13 -8.78 -13.60
C GLN A 40 -13.43 -10.01 -14.20
N PHE A 41 -12.12 -9.92 -14.50
CA PHE A 41 -11.31 -11.03 -15.00
C PHE A 41 -10.69 -11.88 -13.87
N VAL A 42 -10.77 -11.40 -12.63
CA VAL A 42 -10.16 -12.07 -11.47
C VAL A 42 -11.19 -12.99 -10.82
N TRP A 43 -10.87 -14.27 -10.70
CA TRP A 43 -11.76 -15.28 -10.11
C TRP A 43 -12.03 -15.02 -8.61
N HIS A 44 -11.03 -14.51 -7.87
CA HIS A 44 -11.14 -14.17 -6.45
C HIS A 44 -10.65 -12.75 -6.18
N GLU A 45 -11.59 -11.79 -6.23
CA GLU A 45 -11.33 -10.36 -6.01
C GLU A 45 -10.61 -10.11 -4.67
N ALA A 46 -11.07 -10.77 -3.59
CA ALA A 46 -10.49 -10.59 -2.25
C ALA A 46 -9.01 -11.02 -2.15
N LEU A 47 -8.59 -12.06 -2.89
CA LEU A 47 -7.20 -12.51 -2.87
C LEU A 47 -6.30 -11.52 -3.64
N PHE A 48 -6.82 -10.98 -4.74
CA PHE A 48 -6.12 -10.00 -5.55
C PHE A 48 -5.96 -8.67 -4.83
N GLU A 49 -7.01 -8.18 -4.16
CA GLU A 49 -6.96 -6.98 -3.32
C GLU A 49 -5.88 -7.10 -2.23
N GLY A 50 -5.83 -8.26 -1.54
CA GLY A 50 -4.79 -8.52 -0.54
C GLY A 50 -3.38 -8.51 -1.13
N ALA A 51 -3.17 -9.15 -2.27
CA ALA A 51 -1.87 -9.16 -2.95
C ALA A 51 -1.46 -7.76 -3.43
N LEU A 52 -2.41 -6.99 -3.98
CA LEU A 52 -2.20 -5.62 -4.43
C LEU A 52 -1.75 -4.71 -3.27
N TYR A 53 -2.41 -4.81 -2.12
CA TYR A 53 -2.05 -4.05 -0.92
C TYR A 53 -0.64 -4.40 -0.42
N VAL A 54 -0.31 -5.70 -0.38
CA VAL A 54 1.04 -6.16 0.00
C VAL A 54 2.10 -5.67 -0.98
N CYS A 55 1.84 -5.71 -2.29
CA CYS A 55 2.75 -5.15 -3.29
C CYS A 55 2.97 -3.65 -3.08
N VAL A 56 1.92 -2.87 -2.85
CA VAL A 56 2.03 -1.43 -2.57
C VAL A 56 2.87 -1.19 -1.31
N CYS A 57 2.61 -1.91 -0.21
CA CYS A 57 3.39 -1.80 1.02
C CYS A 57 4.87 -2.15 0.78
N ALA A 58 5.15 -3.24 0.04
CA ALA A 58 6.50 -3.67 -0.26
C ALA A 58 7.24 -2.63 -1.13
N THR A 59 6.59 -2.07 -2.15
CA THR A 59 7.16 -1.00 -2.98
C THR A 59 7.44 0.25 -2.15
N LEU A 60 6.53 0.66 -1.26
CA LEU A 60 6.75 1.80 -0.36
C LEU A 60 7.96 1.57 0.55
N ILE A 61 8.05 0.41 1.20
CA ILE A 61 9.19 0.06 2.05
C ILE A 61 10.49 0.08 1.25
N LEU A 62 10.49 -0.48 0.03
CA LEU A 62 11.66 -0.49 -0.84
C LEU A 62 12.07 0.92 -1.27
N VAL A 63 11.11 1.79 -1.59
CA VAL A 63 11.37 3.21 -1.94
C VAL A 63 11.87 4.01 -0.75
N MET A 64 11.37 3.73 0.46
CA MET A 64 11.83 4.39 1.68
C MET A 64 13.21 3.91 2.15
N GLY A 65 13.56 2.65 1.84
CA GLY A 65 14.84 2.04 2.14
C GLY A 65 15.93 2.26 1.10
N ALA A 66 15.58 2.66 -0.12
CA ALA A 66 16.50 3.06 -1.19
C ALA A 66 17.07 4.48 -0.98
#